data_AF-A0A2D6JEJ9-F1
#
_entry.id   AF-A0A2D6JEJ9-F1
#
_cell.length_a   1.000
_cell.length_b   1.000
_cell.length_c   1.000
_cell.angle_alpha   90.00
_cell.angle_beta   90.00
_cell.angle_gamma   90.00
#
_symmetry.space_group_name_H-M   'P 1'
#
loop_
_entity.id
_entity.type
_entity.pdbx_description
1 polymer ?
#
loop_
_entity_poly.entity_id
_entity_poly.type
_entity_poly.pdbx_seq_one_letter_code
_entity_poly.pdbx_strand_id
1 'polypeptide(L)' 'MTIQELDFYFPFFVFMYGLLVTIPLNTPSLVELAEERLPNDLLKQLQAHRGLAIFCLVIGAFWSLQNLSLDQKLF' A
#
# COMPACT_ATOMS: atom_id res chain seq x y z
N MET A 1 11.12 -9.46 -17.86
CA MET A 1 10.91 -8.18 -17.18
C MET A 1 12.07 -7.27 -17.54
N THR A 2 11.81 -6.25 -18.35
CA THR A 2 12.79 -5.19 -18.57
C THR A 2 12.77 -4.23 -17.38
N ILE A 3 13.82 -3.42 -17.23
CA ILE A 3 13.88 -2.40 -16.16
C ILE A 3 12.69 -1.41 -16.29
N GLN A 4 12.25 -1.13 -17.52
CA GLN A 4 11.14 -0.23 -17.81
C GLN A 4 9.79 -0.78 -17.34
N GLU A 5 9.54 -2.08 -17.55
CA GLU A 5 8.33 -2.74 -17.05
C GLU A 5 8.31 -2.75 -15.51
N LEU A 6 9.47 -2.93 -14.88
CA LEU A 6 9.58 -2.90 -13.43
C LEU A 6 9.24 -1.51 -12.87
N ASP A 7 9.81 -0.45 -13.45
CA ASP A 7 9.50 0.94 -13.07
C ASP A 7 8.03 1.30 -13.32
N PHE A 8 7.39 0.67 -14.32
CA PHE A 8 5.96 0.85 -14.56
C PHE A 8 5.11 0.21 -13.46
N TYR A 9 5.36 -1.05 -13.11
CA TYR A 9 4.51 -1.81 -12.18
C TYR A 9 4.82 -1.57 -10.70
N PHE A 10 6.06 -1.23 -10.35
CA PHE A 10 6.50 -1.03 -8.97
C PHE A 10 5.66 -0.03 -8.16
N PRO A 11 5.29 1.16 -8.69
CA PRO A 11 4.45 2.13 -7.99
C PRO A 11 3.08 1.55 -7.59
N PHE A 12 2.50 0.71 -8.45
CA PHE A 12 1.22 0.07 -8.18
C PHE A 12 1.33 -0.97 -7.06
N PHE A 13 2.43 -1.73 -7.00
CA PHE A 13 2.67 -2.66 -5.89
C PHE A 13 2.86 -1.93 -4.56
N VAL A 14 3.61 -0.83 -4.56
CA VAL A 14 3.79 0.02 -3.38
C VAL A 14 2.45 0.59 -2.92
N PHE A 15 1.65 1.11 -3.85
CA PHE A 15 0.30 1.59 -3.57
C PHE A 15 -0.59 0.50 -2.97
N MET A 16 -0.60 -0.69 -3.57
CA MET A 16 -1.40 -1.82 -3.11
C MET A 16 -1.01 -2.30 -1.72
N TYR A 17 0.29 -2.39 -1.42
CA TYR A 17 0.73 -2.70 -0.06
C TYR A 17 0.25 -1.65 0.95
N GLY A 18 0.39 -0.36 0.62
CA GLY A 18 -0.11 0.73 1.46
C GLY A 18 -1.61 0.61 1.72
N LEU A 19 -2.39 0.27 0.69
CA LEU A 19 -3.84 0.11 0.77
C LEU A 19 -4.24 -1.09 1.63
N LEU A 20 -3.63 -2.24 1.40
CA LEU A 20 -3.92 -3.48 2.13
C LEU A 20 -3.57 -3.40 3.62
N VAL A 21 -2.57 -2.61 4.00
CA VAL A 21 -2.19 -2.43 5.41
C VAL A 21 -2.97 -1.28 6.05
N THR A 22 -3.24 -0.20 5.31
CA THR A 22 -3.95 0.97 5.86
C THR A 22 -5.43 0.72 6.10
N ILE A 23 -6.13 -0.01 5.22
CA ILE A 23 -7.57 -0.26 5.33
C ILE A 23 -7.91 -1.02 6.63
N PRO A 24 -7.27 -2.16 6.96
CA PRO A 24 -7.56 -2.88 8.19
C PRO A 24 -7.23 -2.07 9.44
N LEU A 25 -6.16 -1.27 9.42
CA LEU A 25 -5.73 -0.46 10.58
C LEU A 25 -6.60 0.77 10.84
N ASN A 26 -7.30 1.29 9.84
CA ASN A 26 -8.21 2.44 9.99
C ASN A 26 -9.69 2.04 10.07
N THR A 27 -10.04 0.77 9.86
CA THR A 27 -11.43 0.30 9.96
C THR A 27 -11.65 -0.35 11.32
N PRO A 28 -12.45 0.25 12.23
CA PRO A 28 -12.58 -0.25 13.60
C PRO A 28 -13.05 -1.71 13.66
N SER A 29 -13.99 -2.12 12.81
CA SER A 29 -14.48 -3.50 12.76
C SER A 29 -13.42 -4.53 12.32
N LEU A 30 -12.44 -4.13 11.50
CA LEU A 30 -11.34 -5.02 11.12
C LEU A 30 -10.27 -5.08 12.20
N VAL A 31 -10.08 -4.00 12.96
CA VAL A 31 -9.18 -4.00 14.13
C VAL A 31 -9.73 -4.91 15.22
N GLU A 32 -11.03 -4.83 15.55
CA GLU A 32 -11.66 -5.73 16.51
C GLU A 32 -11.54 -7.19 16.09
N LEU A 33 -11.80 -7.50 14.81
CA LEU A 33 -11.62 -8.85 14.28
C LEU A 33 -10.16 -9.32 14.33
N ALA A 34 -9.21 -8.41 14.10
CA ALA A 34 -7.78 -8.70 14.20
C ALA A 34 -7.39 -8.99 15.66
N GLU A 35 -7.91 -8.23 16.63
CA GLU A 35 -7.66 -8.46 18.06
C GLU A 35 -8.22 -9.80 18.54
N GLU A 36 -9.36 -10.25 18.00
CA GLU A 36 -9.95 -11.55 18.35
C GLU A 36 -9.25 -12.74 17.68
N ARG A 37 -8.68 -12.57 16.48
CA ARG A 37 -8.23 -13.69 15.62
C ARG A 37 -6.73 -13.77 15.41
N LEU A 38 -5.99 -12.68 15.58
CA LEU A 38 -4.55 -12.65 15.35
C LEU A 38 -3.76 -12.73 16.66
N PRO A 39 -2.60 -13.39 16.66
CA PRO A 39 -1.69 -13.36 17.80
C PRO A 39 -1.18 -11.93 18.03
N ASN A 40 -1.05 -11.55 19.31
CA ASN A 40 -0.68 -10.20 19.75
C ASN A 40 0.61 -9.66 19.08
N ASP A 41 1.59 -10.52 18.82
CA ASP A 41 2.84 -10.13 18.17
C ASP A 41 2.63 -9.65 16.72
N LEU A 42 1.72 -10.30 16.00
CA LEU A 42 1.41 -10.00 14.61
C LEU A 42 0.60 -8.70 14.50
N LEU A 43 -0.30 -8.48 15.45
CA LEU A 43 -1.07 -7.24 15.55
C LEU A 43 -0.16 -6.05 15.88
N LYS A 44 0.79 -6.22 16.80
CA LYS A 44 1.79 -5.21 17.14
C LYS A 44 2.71 -4.89 15.96
N GLN A 45 3.12 -5.89 15.18
CA GLN A 45 3.86 -5.68 13.93
C GLN A 45 3.03 -4.90 12.91
N LEU A 46 1.78 -5.27 12.69
CA LEU A 46 0.89 -4.56 11.75
C LEU A 46 0.74 -3.08 12.15
N GLN A 47 0.54 -2.80 13.44
CA GLN A 47 0.46 -1.44 13.95
C GLN A 47 1.77 -0.65 13.76
N ALA A 48 2.94 -1.29 13.95
CA ALA A 48 4.23 -0.65 13.69
C ALA A 48 4.41 -0.26 12.21
N HIS A 49 3.81 -1.01 11.29
CA HIS A 49 3.84 -0.74 9.86
C HIS A 49 2.87 0.37 9.42
N ARG A 50 2.06 0.95 10.32
CA ARG A 50 1.06 1.97 9.98
C ARG A 50 1.66 3.18 9.28
N GLY A 51 2.77 3.72 9.81
CA GLY A 51 3.43 4.90 9.21
C GLY A 51 3.95 4.61 7.82
N LEU A 52 4.59 3.44 7.64
CA LEU A 52 5.07 2.96 6.35
C LEU A 52 3.91 2.74 5.37
N ALA A 53 2.80 2.15 5.82
CA ALA A 53 1.62 1.88 5.00
C ALA A 53 0.99 3.17 4.45
N ILE A 54 0.86 4.21 5.28
CA ILE A 54 0.37 5.52 4.85
C ILE A 54 1.33 6.15 3.84
N PHE A 55 2.64 6.07 4.09
CA PHE A 55 3.65 6.55 3.15
C PHE A 55 3.55 5.83 1.80
N CYS A 56 3.50 4.50 1.80
CA CYS A 56 3.32 3.69 0.60
C CYS A 56 1.99 4.00 -0.12
N LEU A 57 0.91 4.26 0.62
CA LEU A 57 -0.38 4.64 0.05
C LEU A 57 -0.28 5.97 -0.70
N VAL A 58 0.26 7.01 -0.06
CA VAL A 58 0.33 8.36 -0.64
C VAL A 58 1.34 8.43 -1.78
N ILE A 59 2.56 7.93 -1.56
CA ILE A 59 3.62 7.96 -2.57
C ILE A 59 3.30 7.02 -3.72
N GLY A 60 2.81 5.81 -3.43
CA GLY A 60 2.37 4.86 -4.45
C GLY A 60 1.22 5.41 -5.29
N ALA A 61 0.24 6.07 -4.67
CA ALA A 61 -0.87 6.70 -5.41
C ALA A 61 -0.37 7.83 -6.32
N PHE A 62 0.44 8.75 -5.79
CA PHE A 62 0.97 9.87 -6.55
C PHE A 62 1.85 9.41 -7.71
N TRP A 63 2.74 8.44 -7.46
CA TRP A 63 3.64 7.90 -8.47
C TRP A 63 2.89 7.07 -9.52
N SER A 64 1.92 6.25 -9.13
CA SER A 64 1.07 5.52 -10.08
C SER A 64 0.28 6.47 -10.97
N LEU A 65 -0.28 7.55 -10.40
CA LEU A 65 -0.99 8.58 -11.14
C LEU A 65 -0.05 9.33 -12.11
N GLN A 66 1.18 9.64 -11.69
CA GLN A 66 2.21 10.23 -12.53
C GLN A 66 2.55 9.31 -13.72
N ASN A 67 2.74 8.01 -13.48
CA ASN A 67 3.04 7.04 -14.54
C ASN A 67 1.91 6.98 -15.58
N LEU A 68 0.67 6.82 -15.12
CA LEU A 68 -0.50 6.80 -16.01
C LEU A 68 -0.63 8.09 -16.84
N SER A 69 -0.30 9.23 -16.23
CA SER A 69 -0.39 10.55 -16.89
C SER A 69 0.76 10.82 -17.87
N LEU A 70 1.95 10.28 -17.61
CA LEU A 70 3.13 10.42 -18.48
C LEU A 70 3.07 9.46 -19.68
N ASP A 71 2.59 8.23 -19.49
CA ASP A 71 2.40 7.27 -20.58
C ASP A 71 1.38 7.77 -21.61
N GLN A 72 0.34 8.48 -21.15
CA GLN A 72 -0.70 9.05 -22.02
C GLN A 72 -0.18 10.17 -22.95
N LYS A 73 1.01 10.73 -22.72
CA LYS A 73 1.62 11.76 -23.59
C LYS A 73 2.48 11.19 -24.73
N LEU A 74 2.61 9.87 -24.84
CA LEU A 74 3.40 9.21 -25.89
C LEU A 74 2.55 8.59 -27.02
N PHE A 75 1.23 8.79 -27.00
CA PHE A 75 0.29 8.42 -28.07
C PHE A 75 -0.36 9.64 -28.72
#